data_AF-A0A2D4QX47-F1
#
_entry.id   AF-A0A2D4QX47-F1
#
_cell.length_a   1.000
_cell.length_b   1.000
_cell.length_c   1.000
_cell.angle_alpha   90.00
_cell.angle_beta   90.00
_cell.angle_gamma   90.00
#
_symmetry.space_group_name_H-M   'P 1'
#
loop_
_entity.id
_entity.type
_entity.pdbx_description
1 polymer ?
#
loop_
_entity_poly.entity_id
_entity_poly.type
_entity_poly.pdbx_seq_one_letter_code
_entity_poly.pdbx_strand_id
1 'polypeptide(L)' 'MEKQMSLSAQLIKAARMHAEGELERAKTNIMVYMQNAAGIGEHSDIVEAVQKELSTMGSAHERLEMIDKYFSLDHKDFS' A
#
# COMPACT_ATOMS: atom_id res chain seq x y z
N MET A 1 3.70 -19.98 25.59
CA MET A 1 2.35 -19.41 25.46
C MET A 1 2.48 -18.20 24.55
N GLU A 2 1.89 -18.22 23.36
CA GLU A 2 1.89 -17.02 22.49
C GLU A 2 1.16 -15.88 23.20
N LYS A 3 1.80 -14.72 23.26
CA LYS A 3 1.18 -13.53 23.85
C LYS A 3 0.11 -13.05 22.88
N GLN A 4 -1.15 -13.15 23.28
CA GLN A 4 -2.27 -12.70 22.46
C GLN A 4 -2.13 -11.20 22.16
N MET A 5 -2.24 -10.85 20.88
CA MET A 5 -2.17 -9.48 20.40
C MET A 5 -3.37 -8.68 20.93
N SER A 6 -3.15 -7.44 21.38
CA SER A 6 -4.25 -6.56 21.78
C SER A 6 -5.08 -6.15 20.56
N LEU A 7 -6.35 -5.79 20.78
CA LEU A 7 -7.23 -5.32 19.71
C LEU A 7 -6.63 -4.11 18.97
N SER A 8 -6.03 -3.15 19.70
CA SER A 8 -5.36 -1.99 19.11
C SER A 8 -4.18 -2.40 18.21
N ALA A 9 -3.35 -3.34 18.67
CA ALA A 9 -2.25 -3.85 17.85
C ALA A 9 -2.76 -4.59 16.60
N GLN A 10 -3.88 -5.30 16.71
CA GLN A 10 -4.50 -5.96 15.57
C GLN A 10 -5.08 -4.98 14.54
N LEU A 11 -5.66 -3.86 14.99
CA LEU A 11 -6.15 -2.79 14.12
C LEU A 11 -5.01 -2.11 13.35
N ILE A 12 -3.92 -1.76 14.04
CA ILE A 12 -2.73 -1.16 13.40
C ILE A 12 -2.10 -2.14 12.40
N LYS A 13 -2.01 -3.43 12.76
CA LYS A 13 -1.53 -4.47 11.85
C LYS A 13 -2.41 -4.57 10.60
N ALA A 14 -3.74 -4.59 10.76
CA ALA A 14 -4.66 -4.67 9.63
C ALA A 14 -4.55 -3.46 8.70
N ALA A 15 -4.47 -2.24 9.27
CA ALA A 15 -4.29 -1.01 8.50
C ALA A 15 -2.98 -1.02 7.71
N ARG A 16 -1.87 -1.46 8.33
CA ARG A 16 -0.58 -1.61 7.66
C ARG A 16 -0.67 -2.60 6.49
N MET A 17 -1.19 -3.81 6.75
CA MET A 17 -1.31 -4.85 5.72
C MET A 17 -2.17 -4.39 4.54
N HIS A 18 -3.22 -3.60 4.78
CA HIS A 18 -4.03 -3.03 3.71
C HIS A 18 -3.23 -2.06 2.84
N ALA A 19 -2.51 -1.12 3.47
CA ALA A 19 -1.68 -0.16 2.75
C ALA A 19 -0.53 -0.82 1.98
N GLU A 20 0.14 -1.83 2.56
CA GLU A 20 1.14 -2.65 1.86
C GLU A 20 0.53 -3.39 0.66
N GLY A 21 -0.66 -3.96 0.81
CA GLY A 21 -1.38 -4.63 -0.28
C GLY A 21 -1.76 -3.66 -1.40
N GLU A 22 -2.25 -2.46 -1.06
CA GLU A 22 -2.55 -1.41 -2.04
C GLU A 22 -1.29 -0.98 -2.81
N LEU A 23 -0.18 -0.80 -2.10
CA LEU A 23 1.10 -0.41 -2.68
C LEU A 23 1.60 -1.45 -3.69
N GLU A 24 1.65 -2.72 -3.30
CA GLU A 24 2.13 -3.80 -4.18
C GLU A 24 1.17 -4.08 -5.34
N ARG A 25 -0.15 -3.95 -5.13
CA ARG A 25 -1.14 -4.03 -6.22
C ARG A 25 -0.89 -2.95 -7.27
N ALA A 26 -0.76 -1.69 -6.85
CA ALA A 26 -0.55 -0.57 -7.77
C ALA A 26 0.77 -0.70 -8.53
N LYS A 27 1.85 -1.07 -7.84
CA LYS A 27 3.14 -1.36 -8.45
C LYS A 27 3.06 -2.49 -9.48
N THR A 28 2.35 -3.57 -9.17
CA THR A 28 2.14 -4.69 -10.10
C THR A 28 1.39 -4.25 -11.35
N ASN A 29 0.34 -3.44 -11.21
CA ASN A 29 -0.40 -2.89 -12.35
C ASN A 29 0.50 -2.04 -13.26
N ILE A 30 1.37 -1.19 -12.69
CA ILE A 30 2.36 -0.43 -13.47
C ILE A 30 3.31 -1.36 -14.24
N MET A 31 3.82 -2.42 -13.59
CA MET A 31 4.69 -3.40 -14.27
C MET A 31 3.98 -4.09 -15.44
N VAL A 32 2.70 -4.43 -15.29
CA VAL A 32 1.87 -5.00 -16.37
C VAL A 32 1.75 -4.02 -17.54
N TYR A 33 1.52 -2.73 -17.28
CA TYR A 33 1.45 -1.70 -18.31
C TYR A 33 2.79 -1.49 -19.03
N MET A 34 3.92 -1.55 -18.29
CA MET A 34 5.26 -1.40 -18.87
C MET A 34 5.67 -2.61 -19.72
N GLN A 35 5.23 -3.82 -19.36
CA GLN A 35 5.58 -5.06 -20.08
C GLN A 35 4.68 -5.34 -21.30
N ASN A 36 3.40 -4.96 -21.25
CA ASN A 36 2.41 -5.30 -22.27
C ASN A 36 2.15 -4.22 -23.33
N ALA A 37 3.05 -3.24 -23.47
CA ALA A 37 2.93 -2.15 -24.45
C ALA A 37 2.78 -2.62 -25.91
N ALA A 38 3.15 -3.87 -26.22
CA ALA A 38 3.08 -4.44 -27.56
C ALA A 38 1.75 -5.16 -27.92
N GLY A 39 0.82 -5.34 -26.98
CA GLY A 39 -0.39 -6.17 -27.19
C GLY A 39 -1.74 -5.55 -26.82
N ILE A 40 -1.75 -4.43 -26.09
CA ILE A 40 -3.00 -3.74 -25.68
C ILE A 40 -3.28 -2.61 -26.69
N GLY A 41 -3.50 -3.00 -27.94
CA GLY A 41 -3.63 -2.09 -29.07
C GLY A 41 -4.95 -1.32 -29.18
N GLU A 42 -5.86 -1.34 -28.19
CA GLU A 42 -7.21 -0.78 -28.39
C GLU A 42 -7.77 0.13 -27.29
N HIS A 43 -7.05 0.46 -26.21
CA HIS A 43 -7.54 1.48 -25.26
C HIS A 43 -6.47 2.49 -24.85
N SER A 44 -6.67 3.67 -25.42
CA SER A 44 -6.11 4.99 -25.14
C SER A 44 -5.64 5.23 -23.71
N ASP A 45 -4.39 5.70 -23.62
CA ASP A 45 -3.73 6.39 -22.50
C ASP A 45 -3.17 5.54 -21.33
N ILE A 46 -2.20 4.68 -21.68
CA ILE A 46 -1.33 3.98 -20.73
C ILE A 46 -0.69 4.95 -19.71
N VAL A 47 -0.37 6.18 -20.13
CA VAL A 47 0.20 7.19 -19.23
C VAL A 47 -0.82 7.57 -18.15
N GLU A 48 -2.08 7.82 -18.51
CA GLU A 48 -3.13 8.11 -17.53
C GLU A 48 -3.32 6.96 -16.53
N ALA A 49 -3.30 5.71 -17.01
CA ALA A 49 -3.41 4.54 -16.14
C ALA A 49 -2.22 4.43 -15.17
N VAL A 50 -0.99 4.65 -15.64
CA VAL A 50 0.21 4.68 -14.79
C VAL A 50 0.10 5.80 -13.76
N GLN A 51 -0.40 6.99 -14.12
CA GLN A 51 -0.56 8.12 -13.20
C GLN A 51 -1.57 7.82 -12.08
N LYS A 52 -2.66 7.10 -12.39
CA LYS A 52 -3.64 6.66 -11.38
C LYS A 52 -3.03 5.67 -10.39
N GLU A 53 -2.24 4.72 -10.88
CA GLU A 53 -1.56 3.76 -9.99
C GLU A 53 -0.44 4.43 -9.18
N LEU A 54 0.32 5.37 -9.74
CA LEU A 54 1.29 6.17 -8.99
C LEU A 54 0.64 6.98 -7.87
N SER A 55 -0.52 7.58 -8.14
CA SER A 55 -1.30 8.28 -7.11
C SER A 55 -1.74 7.32 -6.00
N THR A 56 -2.14 6.10 -6.37
CA THR A 56 -2.48 5.05 -5.38
C THR A 56 -1.28 4.64 -4.55
N MET A 57 -0.10 4.47 -5.16
CA MET A 57 1.14 4.20 -4.44
C MET A 57 1.48 5.32 -3.45
N GLY A 58 1.32 6.58 -3.86
CA GLY A 58 1.54 7.74 -3.00
C GLY A 58 0.65 7.71 -1.76
N SER A 59 -0.67 7.56 -1.93
CA SER A 59 -1.61 7.48 -0.80
C SER A 59 -1.37 6.27 0.10
N ALA A 60 -1.01 5.11 -0.47
CA ALA A 60 -0.67 3.93 0.31
C ALA A 60 0.62 4.16 1.14
N HIS A 61 1.63 4.80 0.54
CA HIS A 61 2.87 5.14 1.22
C HIS A 61 2.65 6.14 2.35
N GLU A 62 1.88 7.20 2.13
CA GLU A 62 1.51 8.18 3.17
C GLU A 62 0.84 7.49 4.36
N ARG A 63 -0.05 6.51 4.13
CA ARG A 63 -0.66 5.73 5.22
C ARG A 63 0.39 4.95 6.02
N LEU A 64 1.34 4.31 5.35
CA LEU A 64 2.44 3.60 6.01
C LEU A 64 3.29 4.56 6.84
N GLU A 65 3.66 5.72 6.28
CA GLU A 65 4.41 6.74 7.02
C GLU A 65 3.66 7.23 8.26
N MET A 66 2.34 7.47 8.16
CA MET A 66 1.55 7.90 9.31
C MET A 66 1.45 6.79 10.37
N ILE A 67 1.32 5.53 9.95
CA ILE A 67 1.34 4.38 10.84
C ILE A 67 2.70 4.28 11.56
N ASP A 68 3.81 4.41 10.83
CA ASP A 68 5.16 4.34 11.40
C ASP A 68 5.43 5.51 12.36
N LYS A 69 5.00 6.72 11.98
CA LYS A 69 5.26 7.95 12.74
C LYS A 69 4.49 8.02 14.06
N TYR A 70 3.23 7.56 14.09
CA TYR A 70 2.35 7.76 15.25
C TYR A 70 1.96 6.46 15.97
N PHE A 71 2.14 5.31 15.32
CA PHE A 71 1.66 4.02 15.82
C PHE A 71 2.70 2.91 15.71
N SER A 72 3.99 3.26 15.58
CA SER A 72 5.07 2.27 15.62
C SER A 72 5.05 1.53 16.96
N LEU A 73 5.18 0.20 16.88
CA LEU A 73 5.05 -0.74 18.00
C LEU A 73 6.14 -0.55 19.08
N ASP A 74 7.11 0.32 18.83
CA ASP A 74 8.19 0.68 19.76
C ASP A 74 7.85 1.86 20.69
N HIS A 75 6.79 2.62 20.41
CA HIS A 75 6.39 3.73 21.28
C HIS A 75 5.56 3.23 22.47
N LYS A 76 6.22 3.20 23.64
CA LYS A 76 5.70 2.86 24.97
C LYS A 76 4.60 3.80 25.50
N ASP A 77 3.91 4.55 24.65
CA ASP A 77 2.99 5.61 25.09
C ASP A 77 1.59 5.10 25.46
N PHE A 78 1.35 3.79 25.32
CA PHE A 78 0.14 3.11 25.80
C PHE A 78 0.41 2.17 26.99
N SER A 79 1.50 2.41 27.74
CA SER A 79 1.83 1.69 28.98
C SER A 79 1.21 2.37 30.20
#